data_AF-A0A812WC74-F1
#
_entry.id   AF-A0A812WC74-F1
#
_cell.length_a   1.000
_cell.length_b   1.000
_cell.length_c   1.000
_cell.angle_alpha   90.00
_cell.angle_beta   90.00
_cell.angle_gamma   90.00
#
_symmetry.space_group_name_H-M   'P 1'
#
loop_
_entity.id
_entity.type
_entity.pdbx_description
1 polymer ?
#
loop_
_entity_poly.entity_id
_entity_poly.type
_entity_poly.pdbx_seq_one_letter_code
_entity_poly.pdbx_strand_id
1 'polypeptide(L)'
;FLQIHDNADKTKIEEAPVDAFAAIYYDSKLSREIALQEMRDAAKSRGDGLASLISNDDTYPDAYGAHVPEILLREVYIDKQDIQFQAGWETGRQSEPAFMDMNLHAVRDESSNPRVVLFQYDATNPMNPHALLIAYAEEWRMPNSSKVVRTVKPVVSDFDTFTVGSRGVRYEPLPPEQIELELWSLDQTREILSQPGSESWTSRWLKVLSEADKQGRHFHIPPYGFGDPTSYGLIEQVIKATQVSGAVRHGAECFNFFFPQELDTEYLIVWHGFSGKPWEPCQVLPEVDWNTTIGQVF
;
A
#
# COMPACT_ATOMS: atom_id res chain seq x y z
N PHE A 1 5.01 7.48 -5.08
CA PHE A 1 4.44 6.65 -6.17
C PHE A 1 5.55 6.01 -6.98
N LEU A 2 6.46 6.81 -7.52
CA LEU A 2 7.57 6.32 -8.31
C LEU A 2 8.48 5.38 -7.47
N GLN A 3 8.64 4.12 -7.92
CA GLN A 3 9.52 3.12 -7.29
C GLN A 3 10.74 2.77 -8.14
N ILE A 4 10.84 3.41 -9.31
CA ILE A 4 12.03 3.33 -10.17
C ILE A 4 12.71 4.69 -10.24
N HIS A 5 14.03 4.70 -10.29
CA HIS A 5 14.80 5.94 -10.46
C HIS A 5 15.97 5.78 -11.45
N ASP A 6 16.14 4.59 -12.01
CA ASP A 6 16.97 4.38 -13.19
C ASP A 6 16.09 4.49 -14.45
N ASN A 7 16.44 5.39 -15.37
CA ASN A 7 15.73 5.53 -16.65
C ASN A 7 15.71 4.22 -17.46
N ALA A 8 16.70 3.34 -17.28
CA ALA A 8 16.72 2.03 -17.93
C ALA A 8 15.56 1.13 -17.46
N ASP A 9 15.11 1.29 -16.22
CA ASP A 9 14.06 0.47 -15.62
C ASP A 9 12.66 0.79 -16.13
N LYS A 10 12.45 1.92 -16.83
CA LYS A 10 11.17 2.23 -17.49
C LYS A 10 10.71 1.13 -18.44
N THR A 11 11.66 0.43 -19.06
CA THR A 11 11.40 -0.68 -19.99
C THR A 11 11.01 -1.99 -19.30
N LYS A 12 11.13 -2.05 -17.98
CA LYS A 12 10.79 -3.22 -17.16
C LYS A 12 9.40 -3.14 -16.54
N ILE A 13 8.76 -1.96 -16.59
CA ILE A 13 7.38 -1.75 -16.13
C ILE A 13 6.44 -2.39 -17.13
N GLU A 14 5.42 -3.09 -16.64
CA GLU A 14 4.35 -3.68 -17.44
C GLU A 14 3.68 -2.65 -18.37
N GLU A 15 3.24 -3.09 -19.55
CA GLU A 15 2.48 -2.22 -20.46
C GLU A 15 1.13 -1.83 -19.85
N ALA A 16 0.78 -0.55 -19.97
CA ALA A 16 -0.50 -0.06 -19.45
C ALA A 16 -1.67 -0.66 -20.26
N PRO A 17 -2.70 -1.24 -19.61
CA PRO A 17 -3.90 -1.67 -20.31
C PRO A 17 -4.57 -0.49 -21.04
N VAL A 18 -5.15 -0.74 -22.21
CA VAL A 18 -5.73 0.31 -23.08
C VAL A 18 -6.91 1.03 -22.42
N ASP A 19 -7.62 0.32 -21.55
CA ASP A 19 -8.77 0.77 -20.78
C ASP A 19 -8.43 1.11 -19.32
N ALA A 20 -7.14 1.14 -18.94
CA ALA A 20 -6.74 1.53 -17.60
C ALA A 20 -6.82 3.04 -17.40
N PHE A 21 -7.35 3.44 -16.24
CA PHE A 21 -7.45 4.83 -15.81
C PHE A 21 -6.85 4.99 -14.42
N ALA A 22 -6.34 6.17 -14.15
CA ALA A 22 -5.93 6.60 -12.82
C ALA A 22 -6.65 7.90 -12.44
N ALA A 23 -6.91 8.07 -11.15
CA ALA A 23 -7.32 9.34 -10.58
C ALA A 23 -6.10 10.06 -10.01
N ILE A 24 -5.91 11.32 -10.38
CA ILE A 24 -4.83 12.18 -9.88
C ILE A 24 -5.40 13.50 -9.36
N TYR A 25 -4.92 13.93 -8.20
CA TYR A 25 -5.35 15.15 -7.52
C TYR A 25 -4.20 16.14 -7.34
N TYR A 26 -4.57 17.42 -7.30
CA TYR A 26 -3.66 18.55 -7.17
C TYR A 26 -4.14 19.49 -6.05
N ASP A 27 -3.20 20.22 -5.47
CA ASP A 27 -3.44 21.25 -4.45
C ASP A 27 -4.17 22.49 -5.00
N SER A 28 -4.02 22.76 -6.30
CA SER A 28 -4.60 23.92 -6.96
C SER A 28 -5.20 23.57 -8.32
N LYS A 29 -6.26 24.29 -8.67
CA LYS A 29 -6.87 24.20 -10.00
C LYS A 29 -5.87 24.50 -11.11
N LEU A 30 -4.97 25.47 -10.88
CA LEU A 30 -3.95 25.85 -11.87
C LEU A 30 -2.98 24.69 -12.14
N SER A 31 -2.47 24.06 -11.09
CA SER A 31 -1.59 22.88 -11.17
C SER A 31 -2.25 21.77 -12.00
N ARG A 32 -3.53 21.47 -11.71
CA ARG A 32 -4.31 20.50 -12.49
C ARG A 32 -4.39 20.89 -13.97
N GLU A 33 -4.83 22.11 -14.28
CA GLU A 33 -5.03 22.51 -15.68
C GLU A 33 -3.73 22.49 -16.49
N ILE A 34 -2.58 22.84 -15.88
CA ILE A 34 -1.26 22.70 -16.51
C ILE A 34 -0.98 21.23 -16.84
N ALA A 35 -1.12 20.33 -15.88
CA ALA A 35 -0.85 18.92 -16.10
C ALA A 35 -1.80 18.27 -17.12
N LEU A 36 -3.08 18.61 -17.09
CA LEU A 36 -4.05 18.12 -18.07
C LEU A 36 -3.78 18.68 -19.47
N GLN A 37 -3.23 19.90 -19.59
CA GLN A 37 -2.82 20.44 -20.88
C GLN A 37 -1.67 19.62 -21.49
N GLU A 38 -0.66 19.28 -20.70
CA GLU A 38 0.44 18.39 -21.13
C GLU A 38 -0.08 17.01 -21.59
N MET A 39 -1.02 16.41 -20.86
CA MET A 39 -1.64 15.14 -21.25
C MET A 39 -2.46 15.25 -22.55
N ARG A 40 -3.20 16.36 -22.74
CA ARG A 40 -3.94 16.61 -23.98
C ARG A 40 -3.00 16.80 -25.16
N ASP A 41 -1.86 17.45 -24.98
CA ASP A 41 -0.89 17.66 -26.05
C ASP A 41 -0.12 16.37 -26.38
N ALA A 42 0.15 15.53 -25.38
CA ALA A 42 0.60 14.15 -25.59
C ALA A 42 -0.40 13.34 -26.43
N ALA A 43 -1.68 13.33 -26.04
CA ALA A 43 -2.75 12.63 -26.77
C ALA A 43 -2.92 13.12 -28.22
N LYS A 44 -2.84 14.44 -28.46
CA LYS A 44 -2.87 15.00 -29.83
C LYS A 44 -1.69 14.50 -30.67
N SER A 45 -0.51 14.39 -30.08
CA SER A 45 0.69 13.90 -30.76
C SER A 45 0.57 12.43 -31.16
N ARG A 46 -0.16 11.63 -30.36
CA ARG A 46 -0.46 10.22 -30.65
C ARG A 46 -1.56 10.04 -31.70
N GLY A 47 -2.55 10.93 -31.71
CA GLY A 47 -3.68 10.87 -32.66
C GLY A 47 -4.73 9.79 -32.33
N ASP A 48 -4.76 9.29 -31.09
CA ASP A 48 -5.59 8.17 -30.64
C ASP A 48 -6.89 8.58 -29.91
N GLY A 49 -7.19 9.89 -29.85
CA GLY A 49 -8.44 10.40 -29.29
C GLY A 49 -8.53 10.35 -27.76
N LEU A 50 -7.49 9.90 -27.05
CA LEU A 50 -7.46 9.76 -25.59
C LEU A 50 -7.73 11.07 -24.84
N ALA A 51 -7.45 12.22 -25.46
CA ALA A 51 -7.75 13.54 -24.90
C ALA A 51 -9.22 13.72 -24.50
N SER A 52 -10.13 13.06 -25.22
CA SER A 52 -11.58 13.12 -24.97
C SER A 52 -12.02 12.31 -23.75
N LEU A 53 -11.16 11.42 -23.25
CA LEU A 53 -11.42 10.56 -22.08
C LEU A 53 -10.96 11.21 -20.77
N ILE A 54 -10.28 12.36 -20.83
CA ILE A 54 -9.88 13.12 -19.65
C ILE A 54 -11.10 13.84 -19.07
N SER A 55 -11.41 13.60 -17.80
CA SER A 55 -12.49 14.28 -17.09
C SER A 55 -12.05 14.82 -15.73
N ASN A 56 -12.56 15.99 -15.35
CA ASN A 56 -12.30 16.57 -14.03
C ASN A 56 -13.08 15.83 -12.95
N ASP A 57 -12.48 15.71 -11.76
CA ASP A 57 -13.14 15.26 -10.54
C ASP A 57 -12.95 16.30 -9.42
N ASP A 58 -14.00 17.07 -9.16
CA ASP A 58 -14.04 18.07 -8.09
C ASP A 58 -14.88 17.59 -6.89
N THR A 59 -15.01 16.26 -6.70
CA THR A 59 -15.81 15.65 -5.61
C THR A 59 -15.23 15.91 -4.21
N TYR A 60 -13.94 16.26 -4.13
CA TYR A 60 -13.19 16.47 -2.90
C TYR A 60 -12.94 17.97 -2.69
N PRO A 61 -13.50 18.61 -1.63
CA PRO A 61 -13.53 20.08 -1.51
C PRO A 61 -12.17 20.78 -1.53
N ASP A 62 -11.13 20.12 -1.04
CA ASP A 62 -9.78 20.69 -0.87
C ASP A 62 -8.76 20.08 -1.86
N ALA A 63 -9.22 19.40 -2.90
CA ALA A 63 -8.37 18.76 -3.90
C ALA A 63 -8.99 18.87 -5.29
N TYR A 64 -8.18 19.19 -6.29
CA TYR A 64 -8.62 19.32 -7.68
C TYR A 64 -8.24 18.06 -8.43
N GLY A 65 -9.19 17.18 -8.68
CA GLY A 65 -8.96 15.87 -9.30
C GLY A 65 -9.17 15.83 -10.80
N ALA A 66 -8.67 14.77 -11.41
CA ALA A 66 -8.99 14.34 -12.75
C ALA A 66 -8.88 12.80 -12.88
N HIS A 67 -9.77 12.23 -13.69
CA HIS A 67 -9.63 10.88 -14.21
C HIS A 67 -8.96 10.95 -15.58
N VAL A 68 -7.89 10.20 -15.75
CA VAL A 68 -7.05 10.22 -16.94
C VAL A 68 -6.68 8.80 -17.37
N PRO A 69 -6.57 8.53 -18.69
CA PRO A 69 -6.00 7.28 -19.16
C PRO A 69 -4.60 7.05 -18.60
N GLU A 70 -4.32 5.85 -18.09
CA GLU A 70 -3.02 5.52 -17.48
C GLU A 70 -1.87 5.72 -18.47
N ILE A 71 -2.09 5.38 -19.75
CA ILE A 71 -1.12 5.59 -20.83
C ILE A 71 -0.66 7.05 -20.91
N LEU A 72 -1.58 8.01 -20.81
CA LEU A 72 -1.22 9.43 -20.86
C LEU A 72 -0.49 9.86 -19.60
N LEU A 73 -0.94 9.40 -18.42
CA LEU A 73 -0.29 9.69 -17.15
C LEU A 73 1.15 9.18 -17.13
N ARG A 74 1.37 7.93 -17.54
CA ARG A 74 2.70 7.32 -17.65
C ARG A 74 3.56 8.05 -18.67
N GLU A 75 3.03 8.39 -19.84
CA GLU A 75 3.81 9.08 -20.86
C GLU A 75 4.35 10.42 -20.34
N VAL A 76 3.48 11.25 -19.74
CA VAL A 76 3.86 12.61 -19.36
C VAL A 76 4.68 12.68 -18.07
N TYR A 77 4.45 11.79 -17.11
CA TYR A 77 5.17 11.80 -15.83
C TYR A 77 6.35 10.85 -15.80
N ILE A 78 6.32 9.72 -16.50
CA ILE A 78 7.36 8.69 -16.38
C ILE A 78 8.19 8.63 -17.65
N ASP A 79 7.59 8.37 -18.80
CA ASP A 79 8.35 8.04 -20.01
C ASP A 79 9.15 9.24 -20.50
N LYS A 80 8.52 10.43 -20.60
CA LYS A 80 9.15 11.66 -21.07
C LYS A 80 10.08 12.33 -20.04
N GLN A 81 9.87 12.12 -18.76
CA GLN A 81 10.63 12.81 -17.71
C GLN A 81 11.96 12.10 -17.43
N ASP A 82 12.98 12.84 -17.03
CA ASP A 82 14.13 12.23 -16.38
C ASP A 82 13.75 11.87 -14.93
N ILE A 83 13.72 10.58 -14.63
CA ILE A 83 13.30 10.05 -13.32
C ILE A 83 14.49 9.78 -12.38
N GLN A 84 15.72 10.14 -12.77
CA GLN A 84 16.84 10.09 -11.85
C GLN A 84 16.60 11.05 -10.68
N PHE A 85 17.02 10.64 -9.47
CA PHE A 85 16.87 11.50 -8.30
C PHE A 85 17.67 12.78 -8.48
N GLN A 86 16.98 13.90 -8.25
CA GLN A 86 17.64 15.18 -8.03
C GLN A 86 18.12 15.26 -6.59
N ALA A 87 19.17 16.04 -6.34
CA ALA A 87 19.72 16.21 -4.99
C ALA A 87 18.63 16.64 -4.00
N GLY A 88 18.47 15.89 -2.91
CA GLY A 88 17.44 16.09 -1.88
C GLY A 88 16.17 15.26 -2.06
N TRP A 89 16.05 14.50 -3.15
CA TRP A 89 14.92 13.60 -3.41
C TRP A 89 15.29 12.12 -3.28
N GLU A 90 16.52 11.81 -2.86
CA GLU A 90 16.98 10.44 -2.69
C GLU A 90 16.23 9.72 -1.56
N THR A 91 15.73 8.52 -1.84
CA THR A 91 15.03 7.70 -0.84
C THR A 91 15.95 6.69 -0.14
N GLY A 92 17.16 6.47 -0.68
CA GLY A 92 18.07 5.41 -0.25
C GLY A 92 17.64 3.99 -0.67
N ARG A 93 16.49 3.83 -1.33
CA ARG A 93 16.00 2.54 -1.83
C ARG A 93 16.53 2.28 -3.24
N GLN A 94 16.75 1.01 -3.56
CA GLN A 94 17.05 0.58 -4.93
C GLN A 94 15.83 0.73 -5.84
N SER A 95 16.09 0.83 -7.15
CA SER A 95 15.06 0.91 -8.17
C SER A 95 14.41 -0.47 -8.29
N GLU A 96 13.09 -0.55 -8.10
CA GLU A 96 12.35 -1.81 -8.04
C GLU A 96 11.12 -1.75 -8.96
N PRO A 97 11.23 -2.22 -10.23
CA PRO A 97 10.13 -2.22 -11.19
C PRO A 97 8.87 -2.95 -10.69
N ALA A 98 9.03 -4.07 -9.97
CA ALA A 98 7.88 -4.82 -9.45
C ALA A 98 7.02 -3.98 -8.50
N PHE A 99 7.64 -3.11 -7.68
CA PHE A 99 6.91 -2.18 -6.83
C PHE A 99 6.27 -1.04 -7.61
N MET A 100 6.83 -0.66 -8.76
CA MET A 100 6.20 0.29 -9.64
C MET A 100 4.92 -0.29 -10.26
N ASP A 101 4.97 -1.54 -10.73
CA ASP A 101 3.81 -2.26 -11.26
C ASP A 101 2.74 -2.44 -10.18
N MET A 102 3.12 -2.80 -8.96
CA MET A 102 2.18 -2.85 -7.82
C MET A 102 1.51 -1.50 -7.55
N ASN A 103 2.25 -0.38 -7.62
CA ASN A 103 1.66 0.94 -7.45
C ASN A 103 0.72 1.31 -8.60
N LEU A 104 1.04 0.93 -9.83
CA LEU A 104 0.15 1.11 -10.99
C LEU A 104 -1.13 0.27 -10.84
N HIS A 105 -0.99 -0.98 -10.36
CA HIS A 105 -2.11 -1.88 -10.07
C HIS A 105 -3.02 -1.34 -8.98
N ALA A 106 -2.44 -0.75 -7.93
CA ALA A 106 -3.22 -0.13 -6.87
C ALA A 106 -4.04 1.06 -7.38
N VAL A 107 -3.43 1.99 -8.15
CA VAL A 107 -4.14 3.21 -8.61
C VAL A 107 -5.20 2.95 -9.68
N ARG A 108 -5.11 1.83 -10.41
CA ARG A 108 -6.13 1.41 -11.39
C ARG A 108 -7.28 0.61 -10.76
N ASP A 109 -7.10 0.07 -9.56
CA ASP A 109 -8.14 -0.72 -8.90
C ASP A 109 -9.23 0.19 -8.30
N GLU A 110 -10.32 0.37 -9.06
CA GLU A 110 -11.48 1.12 -8.62
C GLU A 110 -12.31 0.42 -7.53
N SER A 111 -12.07 -0.87 -7.29
CA SER A 111 -12.74 -1.64 -6.23
C SER A 111 -12.10 -1.44 -4.85
N SER A 112 -10.89 -0.88 -4.80
CA SER A 112 -10.19 -0.55 -3.56
C SER A 112 -11.01 0.43 -2.70
N ASN A 113 -11.05 0.18 -1.39
CA ASN A 113 -11.76 1.03 -0.43
C ASN A 113 -10.93 1.22 0.85
N PRO A 114 -10.39 2.44 1.10
CA PRO A 114 -10.52 3.64 0.29
C PRO A 114 -9.88 3.50 -1.09
N ARG A 115 -10.40 4.24 -2.09
CA ARG A 115 -9.83 4.23 -3.43
C ARG A 115 -8.39 4.74 -3.39
N VAL A 116 -7.47 3.99 -3.99
CA VAL A 116 -6.07 4.42 -4.18
C VAL A 116 -6.00 5.38 -5.36
N VAL A 117 -5.38 6.54 -5.14
CA VAL A 117 -5.26 7.61 -6.14
C VAL A 117 -3.87 8.22 -6.08
N LEU A 118 -3.56 9.10 -7.03
CA LEU A 118 -2.34 9.89 -7.02
C LEU A 118 -2.60 11.30 -6.47
N PHE A 119 -1.62 11.84 -5.78
CA PHE A 119 -1.60 13.25 -5.35
C PHE A 119 -0.28 13.89 -5.79
N GLN A 120 -0.37 14.96 -6.58
CA GLN A 120 0.79 15.76 -6.98
C GLN A 120 1.09 16.78 -5.88
N TYR A 121 2.18 16.56 -5.15
CA TYR A 121 2.54 17.33 -3.96
C TYR A 121 3.41 18.57 -4.27
N ASP A 122 4.01 18.65 -5.45
CA ASP A 122 4.84 19.79 -5.83
C ASP A 122 3.98 20.96 -6.30
N ALA A 123 3.78 21.92 -5.39
CA ALA A 123 3.02 23.14 -5.62
C ALA A 123 3.63 24.06 -6.70
N THR A 124 4.89 23.83 -7.10
CA THR A 124 5.62 24.69 -8.04
C THR A 124 5.78 24.06 -9.41
N ASN A 125 5.94 22.74 -9.47
CA ASN A 125 6.08 21.99 -10.70
C ASN A 125 5.06 20.83 -10.74
N PRO A 126 3.88 21.05 -11.34
CA PRO A 126 2.84 20.02 -11.42
C PRO A 126 3.25 18.82 -12.27
N MET A 127 4.36 18.90 -13.02
CA MET A 127 4.92 17.82 -13.84
C MET A 127 6.09 17.09 -13.16
N ASN A 128 6.40 17.39 -11.90
CA ASN A 128 7.45 16.69 -11.16
C ASN A 128 7.05 15.24 -10.84
N PRO A 129 7.73 14.22 -11.40
CA PRO A 129 7.37 12.82 -11.15
C PRO A 129 7.68 12.34 -9.73
N HIS A 130 8.68 12.92 -9.08
CA HIS A 130 9.11 12.56 -7.72
C HIS A 130 8.12 13.00 -6.65
N ALA A 131 7.29 13.99 -6.97
CA ALA A 131 6.26 14.50 -6.08
C ALA A 131 4.88 13.86 -6.30
N LEU A 132 4.78 12.84 -7.17
CA LEU A 132 3.62 11.96 -7.21
C LEU A 132 3.61 11.05 -5.99
N LEU A 133 2.62 11.25 -5.13
CA LEU A 133 2.39 10.46 -3.93
C LEU A 133 1.23 9.50 -4.18
N ILE A 134 1.33 8.28 -3.64
CA ILE A 134 0.13 7.45 -3.47
C ILE A 134 -0.72 8.14 -2.40
N ALA A 135 -2.02 8.19 -2.61
CA ALA A 135 -2.98 8.80 -1.70
C ALA A 135 -4.24 7.93 -1.60
N TYR A 136 -5.00 8.12 -0.52
CA TYR A 136 -6.32 7.55 -0.37
C TYR A 136 -7.39 8.63 -0.56
N ALA A 137 -8.36 8.35 -1.42
CA ALA A 137 -9.55 9.17 -1.61
C ALA A 137 -10.62 8.70 -0.61
N GLU A 138 -10.53 9.20 0.62
CA GLU A 138 -11.32 8.73 1.76
C GLU A 138 -12.70 9.40 1.82
N GLU A 139 -13.73 8.59 2.10
CA GLU A 139 -15.06 9.06 2.48
C GLU A 139 -15.48 8.39 3.80
N TRP A 140 -15.88 9.18 4.80
CA TRP A 140 -16.40 8.65 6.06
C TRP A 140 -17.47 9.56 6.66
N ARG A 141 -18.30 8.98 7.52
CA ARG A 141 -19.34 9.72 8.26
C ARG A 141 -18.85 10.07 9.65
N MET A 142 -19.02 11.33 10.03
CA MET A 142 -18.76 11.77 11.38
C MET A 142 -19.65 11.00 12.38
N PRO A 143 -19.08 10.47 13.48
CA PRO A 143 -19.88 9.82 14.52
C PRO A 143 -20.99 10.77 15.00
N ASN A 144 -22.22 10.26 15.06
CA ASN A 144 -23.41 11.02 15.48
C ASN A 144 -23.71 12.26 14.61
N SER A 145 -23.29 12.28 13.34
CA SER A 145 -23.58 13.36 12.40
C SER A 145 -23.98 12.82 11.03
N SER A 146 -24.84 13.55 10.32
CA SER A 146 -25.14 13.27 8.90
C SER A 146 -24.03 13.75 7.96
N LYS A 147 -23.04 14.50 8.47
CA LYS A 147 -21.93 15.05 7.68
C LYS A 147 -21.03 13.92 7.16
N VAL A 148 -20.92 13.87 5.84
CA VAL A 148 -19.91 13.08 5.12
C VAL A 148 -18.66 13.94 4.99
N VAL A 149 -17.51 13.37 5.34
CA VAL A 149 -16.20 13.97 5.15
C VAL A 149 -15.57 13.27 3.94
N ARG A 150 -15.08 14.07 2.99
CA ARG A 150 -14.34 13.62 1.82
C ARG A 150 -12.98 14.29 1.81
N THR A 151 -11.93 13.52 1.66
CA THR A 151 -10.56 14.03 1.69
C THR A 151 -9.65 13.13 0.85
N VAL A 152 -8.67 13.73 0.18
CA VAL A 152 -7.58 13.01 -0.46
C VAL A 152 -6.35 13.18 0.41
N LYS A 153 -5.82 12.07 0.94
CA LYS A 153 -4.68 12.09 1.85
C LYS A 153 -3.51 11.30 1.25
N PRO A 154 -2.35 11.95 1.00
CA PRO A 154 -1.13 11.23 0.71
C PRO A 154 -0.85 10.19 1.80
N VAL A 155 -0.43 9.01 1.37
CA VAL A 155 -0.11 7.90 2.27
C VAL A 155 1.17 8.21 3.02
N VAL A 156 1.11 8.02 4.33
CA VAL A 156 2.25 7.92 5.23
C VAL A 156 2.22 6.53 5.86
N SER A 157 3.34 6.09 6.42
CA SER A 157 3.41 4.83 7.16
C SER A 157 2.35 4.79 8.26
N ASP A 158 1.58 3.73 8.27
CA ASP A 158 0.72 3.31 9.36
C ASP A 158 1.50 2.46 10.37
N PHE A 159 0.81 2.02 11.42
CA PHE A 159 1.32 1.08 12.39
C PHE A 159 0.94 -0.34 11.97
N ASP A 160 1.94 -1.08 11.52
CA ASP A 160 1.82 -2.51 11.28
C ASP A 160 1.63 -3.23 12.62
N THR A 161 0.41 -3.69 12.87
CA THR A 161 0.11 -4.37 14.13
C THR A 161 0.69 -5.76 14.07
N PHE A 162 1.73 -6.07 14.86
CA PHE A 162 2.30 -7.43 14.83
C PHE A 162 1.30 -8.49 15.28
N THR A 163 0.63 -8.25 16.41
CA THR A 163 -0.35 -9.18 16.99
C THR A 163 -1.38 -8.42 17.82
N VAL A 164 -2.56 -9.00 18.00
CA VAL A 164 -3.64 -8.46 18.84
C VAL A 164 -4.20 -9.56 19.71
N GLY A 165 -4.56 -9.23 20.95
CA GLY A 165 -5.18 -10.20 21.84
C GLY A 165 -5.84 -9.58 23.07
N SER A 166 -6.67 -10.39 23.72
CA SER A 166 -7.36 -10.04 24.96
C SER A 166 -7.39 -11.21 25.93
N ARG A 167 -7.42 -10.90 27.23
CA ARG A 167 -7.47 -11.91 28.30
C ARG A 167 -8.87 -12.49 28.46
N GLY A 168 -8.95 -13.80 28.67
CA GLY A 168 -10.23 -14.48 28.90
C GLY A 168 -11.12 -14.59 27.66
N VAL A 169 -10.56 -14.37 26.47
CA VAL A 169 -11.25 -14.54 25.19
C VAL A 169 -10.92 -15.92 24.63
N ARG A 170 -11.92 -16.55 24.00
CA ARG A 170 -11.74 -17.77 23.22
C ARG A 170 -11.58 -17.38 21.76
N TYR A 171 -10.45 -17.74 21.17
CA TYR A 171 -10.20 -17.54 19.74
C TYR A 171 -10.87 -18.63 18.91
N GLU A 172 -11.45 -18.21 17.81
CA GLU A 172 -12.03 -19.09 16.81
C GLU A 172 -10.94 -19.72 15.93
N PRO A 173 -11.20 -20.88 15.31
CA PRO A 173 -10.25 -21.45 14.37
C PRO A 173 -10.10 -20.58 13.12
N LEU A 174 -8.91 -20.61 12.51
CA LEU A 174 -8.68 -20.00 11.21
C LEU A 174 -9.61 -20.61 10.15
N PRO A 175 -10.11 -19.80 9.19
CA PRO A 175 -10.83 -20.32 8.04
C PRO A 175 -9.97 -21.32 7.24
N PRO A 176 -10.55 -22.41 6.70
CA PRO A 176 -9.79 -23.45 6.00
C PRO A 176 -8.89 -22.95 4.86
N GLU A 177 -9.35 -21.96 4.10
CA GLU A 177 -8.60 -21.33 3.02
C GLU A 177 -7.37 -20.56 3.52
N GLN A 178 -7.43 -19.99 4.72
CA GLN A 178 -6.29 -19.32 5.34
C GLN A 178 -5.29 -20.34 5.90
N ILE A 179 -5.77 -21.49 6.40
CA ILE A 179 -4.89 -22.59 6.82
C ILE A 179 -4.11 -23.13 5.62
N GLU A 180 -4.75 -23.30 4.46
CA GLU A 180 -4.05 -23.71 3.23
C GLU A 180 -2.95 -22.72 2.85
N LEU A 181 -3.27 -21.42 2.89
CA LEU A 181 -2.32 -20.35 2.61
C LEU A 181 -1.17 -20.30 3.62
N GLU A 182 -1.46 -20.45 4.91
CA GLU A 182 -0.46 -20.52 5.99
C GLU A 182 0.52 -21.69 5.74
N LEU A 183 0.00 -22.89 5.48
CA LEU A 183 0.82 -24.07 5.21
C LEU A 183 1.67 -23.89 3.95
N TRP A 184 1.10 -23.33 2.88
CA TRP A 184 1.85 -22.99 1.67
C TRP A 184 2.97 -21.99 1.97
N SER A 185 2.67 -20.92 2.72
CA SER A 185 3.64 -19.90 3.13
C SER A 185 4.80 -20.49 3.94
N LEU A 186 4.51 -21.43 4.84
CA LEU A 186 5.54 -22.16 5.59
C LEU A 186 6.43 -23.02 4.69
N ASP A 187 5.87 -23.68 3.68
CA ASP A 187 6.64 -24.46 2.72
C ASP A 187 7.54 -23.57 1.85
N GLN A 188 7.04 -22.42 1.39
CA GLN A 188 7.84 -21.44 0.64
C GLN A 188 8.96 -20.83 1.50
N THR A 189 8.65 -20.50 2.76
CA THR A 189 9.63 -20.05 3.75
C THR A 189 10.74 -21.08 3.94
N ARG A 190 10.38 -22.37 4.09
CA ARG A 190 11.36 -23.46 4.21
C ARG A 190 12.25 -23.55 2.97
N GLU A 191 11.68 -23.42 1.78
CA GLU A 191 12.44 -23.45 0.53
C GLU A 191 13.44 -22.28 0.45
N ILE A 192 12.99 -21.06 0.76
CA ILE A 192 13.85 -19.87 0.81
C ILE A 192 15.00 -20.07 1.81
N LEU A 193 14.71 -20.53 3.03
CA LEU A 193 15.73 -20.73 4.06
C LEU A 193 16.69 -21.88 3.74
N SER A 194 16.28 -22.88 2.95
CA SER A 194 17.15 -23.97 2.52
C SER A 194 18.24 -23.54 1.53
N GLN A 195 18.10 -22.37 0.92
CA GLN A 195 19.00 -21.82 -0.09
C GLN A 195 19.43 -20.40 0.30
N PRO A 196 20.35 -20.23 1.27
CA PRO A 196 20.80 -18.90 1.67
C PRO A 196 21.44 -18.15 0.49
N GLY A 197 21.17 -16.85 0.40
CA GLY A 197 21.63 -15.99 -0.70
C GLY A 197 21.84 -14.55 -0.24
N SER A 198 22.37 -13.71 -1.14
CA SER A 198 22.61 -12.29 -0.88
C SER A 198 21.40 -11.39 -1.11
N GLU A 199 20.34 -11.94 -1.71
CA GLU A 199 19.08 -11.21 -1.93
C GLU A 199 18.32 -11.04 -0.61
N SER A 200 17.64 -9.90 -0.47
CA SER A 200 16.78 -9.63 0.68
C SER A 200 15.61 -10.61 0.74
N TRP A 201 15.01 -10.77 1.93
CA TRP A 201 13.80 -11.57 2.11
C TRP A 201 12.70 -11.16 1.13
N THR A 202 12.42 -9.86 1.05
CA THR A 202 11.44 -9.23 0.14
C THR A 202 11.66 -9.62 -1.32
N SER A 203 12.88 -9.46 -1.85
CA SER A 203 13.17 -9.77 -3.26
C SER A 203 12.99 -11.27 -3.56
N ARG A 204 13.30 -12.14 -2.59
CA ARG A 204 13.10 -13.58 -2.73
C ARG A 204 11.63 -13.96 -2.67
N TRP A 205 10.85 -13.32 -1.81
CA TRP A 205 9.41 -13.55 -1.71
C TRP A 205 8.64 -13.03 -2.92
N LEU A 206 9.05 -11.91 -3.52
CA LEU A 206 8.46 -11.44 -4.79
C LEU A 206 8.61 -12.47 -5.92
N LYS A 207 9.69 -13.25 -5.93
CA LYS A 207 9.85 -14.37 -6.89
C LYS A 207 8.85 -15.49 -6.63
N VAL A 208 8.61 -15.83 -5.35
CA VAL A 208 7.58 -16.79 -4.95
C VAL A 208 6.20 -16.34 -5.45
N LEU A 209 5.85 -15.07 -5.22
CA LEU A 209 4.58 -14.51 -5.69
C LEU A 209 4.47 -14.51 -7.22
N SER A 210 5.54 -14.12 -7.92
CA SER A 210 5.58 -14.15 -9.40
C SER A 210 5.38 -15.56 -9.95
N GLU A 211 5.95 -16.58 -9.31
CA GLU A 211 5.77 -17.97 -9.72
C GLU A 211 4.36 -18.49 -9.37
N ALA A 212 3.82 -18.14 -8.20
CA ALA A 212 2.46 -18.46 -7.83
C ALA A 212 1.44 -17.88 -8.82
N ASP A 213 1.63 -16.63 -9.24
CA ASP A 213 0.80 -15.96 -10.24
C ASP A 213 0.85 -16.66 -11.61
N LYS A 214 2.06 -17.03 -12.09
CA LYS A 214 2.23 -17.82 -13.32
C LYS A 214 1.53 -19.18 -13.28
N GLN A 215 1.39 -19.76 -12.09
CA GLN A 215 0.67 -21.01 -11.86
C GLN A 215 -0.84 -20.82 -11.68
N GLY A 216 -1.34 -19.58 -11.78
CA GLY A 216 -2.74 -19.22 -11.60
C GLY A 216 -3.22 -19.33 -10.16
N ARG A 217 -2.29 -19.26 -9.19
CA ARG A 217 -2.61 -19.35 -7.77
C ARG A 217 -2.96 -17.97 -7.22
N HIS A 218 -4.25 -17.69 -7.16
CA HIS A 218 -4.78 -16.44 -6.60
C HIS A 218 -5.50 -16.71 -5.28
N PHE A 219 -5.20 -15.89 -4.27
CA PHE A 219 -5.83 -15.98 -2.96
C PHE A 219 -6.81 -14.83 -2.79
N HIS A 220 -7.95 -15.10 -2.16
CA HIS A 220 -8.86 -14.05 -1.74
C HIS A 220 -8.27 -13.36 -0.50
N ILE A 221 -7.96 -12.07 -0.63
CA ILE A 221 -7.47 -11.24 0.47
C ILE A 221 -8.69 -10.55 1.11
N PRO A 222 -9.00 -10.80 2.39
CA PRO A 222 -10.09 -10.10 3.06
C PRO A 222 -9.79 -8.60 3.23
N PRO A 223 -10.80 -7.75 3.50
CA PRO A 223 -10.63 -6.28 3.55
C PRO A 223 -9.52 -5.77 4.49
N TYR A 224 -9.28 -6.46 5.60
CA TYR A 224 -8.21 -6.13 6.56
C TYR A 224 -7.13 -7.21 6.58
N GLY A 225 -6.93 -7.96 5.50
CA GLY A 225 -6.01 -9.09 5.48
C GLY A 225 -6.56 -10.30 6.23
N PHE A 226 -5.68 -11.21 6.59
CA PHE A 226 -6.04 -12.51 7.16
C PHE A 226 -6.17 -12.45 8.69
N GLY A 227 -6.76 -13.47 9.28
CA GLY A 227 -7.00 -13.56 10.71
C GLY A 227 -8.12 -14.55 11.05
N ASP A 228 -8.03 -15.12 12.24
CA ASP A 228 -9.17 -15.84 12.80
C ASP A 228 -10.33 -14.85 13.09
N PRO A 229 -11.60 -15.30 13.08
CA PRO A 229 -12.74 -14.41 13.24
C PRO A 229 -12.68 -13.52 14.49
N THR A 230 -12.10 -14.03 15.59
CA THR A 230 -11.99 -13.27 16.84
C THR A 230 -10.93 -12.16 16.73
N SER A 231 -9.72 -12.49 16.27
CA SER A 231 -8.65 -11.50 16.07
C SER A 231 -9.00 -10.48 14.99
N TYR A 232 -9.66 -10.91 13.92
CA TYR A 232 -10.17 -10.05 12.85
C TYR A 232 -11.19 -9.04 13.40
N GLY A 233 -12.12 -9.49 14.25
CA GLY A 233 -13.08 -8.60 14.90
C GLY A 233 -12.42 -7.57 15.83
N LEU A 234 -11.35 -7.95 16.53
CA LEU A 234 -10.59 -7.02 17.39
C LEU A 234 -9.89 -5.93 16.57
N ILE A 235 -9.18 -6.31 15.51
CA ILE A 235 -8.44 -5.34 14.69
C ILE A 235 -9.36 -4.42 13.91
N GLU A 236 -10.54 -4.90 13.45
CA GLU A 236 -11.56 -4.06 12.84
C GLU A 236 -11.98 -2.89 13.76
N GLN A 237 -12.09 -3.13 15.07
CA GLN A 237 -12.40 -2.06 16.02
C GLN A 237 -11.26 -1.04 16.15
N VAL A 238 -10.00 -1.49 16.06
CA VAL A 238 -8.82 -0.60 16.10
C VAL A 238 -8.76 0.26 14.83
N ILE A 239 -8.95 -0.33 13.66
CA ILE A 239 -9.01 0.37 12.37
C ILE A 239 -10.13 1.41 12.41
N LYS A 240 -11.33 1.04 12.86
CA LYS A 240 -12.45 1.97 13.02
C LYS A 240 -12.16 3.10 14.00
N ALA A 241 -11.53 2.80 15.14
CA ALA A 241 -11.17 3.80 16.13
C ALA A 241 -10.11 4.78 15.61
N THR A 242 -9.25 4.32 14.69
CA THR A 242 -8.17 5.12 14.10
C THR A 242 -8.51 5.67 12.71
N GLN A 243 -9.71 5.45 12.18
CA GLN A 243 -10.09 5.81 10.80
C GLN A 243 -9.81 7.27 10.40
N VAL A 244 -9.85 8.20 11.37
CA VAL A 244 -9.63 9.63 11.09
C VAL A 244 -8.16 9.90 10.75
N SER A 245 -7.22 9.28 11.47
CA SER A 245 -5.79 9.36 11.19
C SER A 245 -5.34 8.30 10.18
N GLY A 246 -6.04 7.17 10.12
CA GLY A 246 -5.62 5.97 9.42
C GLY A 246 -4.34 5.38 10.00
N ALA A 247 -4.20 5.43 11.32
CA ALA A 247 -3.00 4.97 12.00
C ALA A 247 -2.85 3.43 11.97
N VAL A 248 -3.94 2.68 11.84
CA VAL A 248 -3.93 1.23 11.59
C VAL A 248 -4.89 0.99 10.44
N ARG A 249 -4.46 0.30 9.38
CA ARG A 249 -5.28 0.12 8.17
C ARG A 249 -5.51 -1.35 7.78
N HIS A 250 -4.76 -2.27 8.36
CA HIS A 250 -4.89 -3.70 8.09
C HIS A 250 -4.78 -4.56 9.35
N GLY A 251 -4.95 -5.86 9.14
CA GLY A 251 -4.89 -6.93 10.12
C GLY A 251 -3.49 -7.15 10.67
N ALA A 252 -3.39 -8.09 11.59
CA ALA A 252 -2.14 -8.32 12.29
C ALA A 252 -1.12 -9.07 11.42
N GLU A 253 0.16 -8.67 11.48
CA GLU A 253 1.25 -9.27 10.69
C GLU A 253 1.50 -10.74 11.02
N CYS A 254 1.12 -11.21 12.22
CA CYS A 254 1.15 -12.64 12.53
C CYS A 254 0.22 -13.50 11.66
N PHE A 255 -0.69 -12.87 10.91
CA PHE A 255 -1.54 -13.51 9.90
C PHE A 255 -1.14 -13.13 8.46
N ASN A 256 -0.05 -12.40 8.23
CA ASN A 256 0.38 -12.01 6.88
C ASN A 256 1.02 -13.20 6.12
N PHE A 257 0.22 -14.22 5.82
CA PHE A 257 0.65 -15.46 5.19
C PHE A 257 1.00 -15.27 3.72
N PHE A 258 0.39 -14.28 3.06
CA PHE A 258 0.60 -14.02 1.63
C PHE A 258 1.94 -13.31 1.38
N PHE A 259 2.36 -12.40 2.25
CA PHE A 259 3.62 -11.68 2.15
C PHE A 259 4.30 -11.51 3.53
N PRO A 260 4.69 -12.60 4.19
CA PRO A 260 5.33 -12.55 5.50
C PRO A 260 6.56 -11.64 5.46
N GLN A 261 6.76 -10.88 6.53
CA GLN A 261 7.87 -9.93 6.67
C GLN A 261 8.88 -10.42 7.71
N GLU A 262 10.09 -9.83 7.69
CA GLU A 262 11.07 -10.06 8.73
C GLU A 262 10.59 -9.48 10.06
N LEU A 263 10.88 -10.16 11.17
CA LEU A 263 10.52 -9.68 12.50
C LEU A 263 11.39 -8.49 12.90
N ASP A 264 10.75 -7.45 13.42
CA ASP A 264 11.45 -6.35 14.07
C ASP A 264 12.12 -6.80 15.38
N THR A 265 13.14 -6.06 15.80
CA THR A 265 13.80 -6.28 17.09
C THR A 265 13.12 -5.54 18.25
N GLU A 266 12.22 -4.60 17.95
CA GLU A 266 11.52 -3.77 18.93
C GLU A 266 10.06 -3.62 18.56
N TYR A 267 9.17 -3.70 19.55
CA TYR A 267 7.72 -3.54 19.39
C TYR A 267 7.18 -2.53 20.39
N LEU A 268 6.12 -1.83 20.01
CA LEU A 268 5.31 -1.03 20.93
C LEU A 268 4.12 -1.87 21.42
N ILE A 269 4.04 -2.12 22.72
CA ILE A 269 2.88 -2.81 23.32
C ILE A 269 1.91 -1.76 23.81
N VAL A 270 0.64 -1.85 23.41
CA VAL A 270 -0.45 -1.04 23.94
C VAL A 270 -1.35 -1.92 24.80
N TRP A 271 -1.37 -1.67 26.11
CA TRP A 271 -2.12 -2.49 27.06
C TRP A 271 -2.61 -1.69 28.27
N HIS A 272 -3.89 -1.85 28.61
CA HIS A 272 -4.52 -1.16 29.74
C HIS A 272 -4.03 -1.64 31.11
N GLY A 273 -3.30 -2.77 31.17
CA GLY A 273 -2.74 -3.31 32.40
C GLY A 273 -1.45 -2.62 32.86
N PHE A 274 -0.84 -1.76 32.03
CA PHE A 274 0.34 -1.00 32.43
C PHE A 274 0.00 0.09 33.45
N SER A 275 0.92 0.31 34.40
CA SER A 275 0.77 1.39 35.39
C SER A 275 1.21 2.73 34.80
N GLY A 276 0.31 3.72 34.80
CA GLY A 276 0.62 5.09 34.41
C GLY A 276 0.21 5.45 32.98
N LYS A 277 0.84 4.85 31.97
CA LYS A 277 0.50 5.04 30.55
C LYS A 277 0.10 3.71 29.89
N PRO A 278 -0.78 3.71 28.88
CA PRO A 278 -1.30 2.47 28.31
C PRO A 278 -0.36 1.85 27.27
N TRP A 279 0.94 2.16 27.29
CA TRP A 279 1.89 1.64 26.31
C TRP A 279 3.34 1.60 26.82
N GLU A 280 4.10 0.61 26.38
CA GLU A 280 5.53 0.45 26.67
C GLU A 280 6.28 -0.15 25.47
N PRO A 281 7.52 0.29 25.18
CA PRO A 281 8.38 -0.38 24.22
C PRO A 281 8.88 -1.71 24.78
N CYS A 282 9.00 -2.72 23.93
CA CYS A 282 9.48 -4.05 24.26
C CYS A 282 10.54 -4.47 23.24
N GLN A 283 11.72 -4.87 23.72
CA GLN A 283 12.76 -5.43 22.86
C GLN A 283 12.60 -6.95 22.80
N VAL A 284 12.68 -7.51 21.59
CA VAL A 284 12.78 -8.96 21.42
C VAL A 284 14.23 -9.35 21.71
N LEU A 285 14.42 -10.08 22.81
CA LEU A 285 15.73 -10.59 23.15
C LEU A 285 16.17 -11.61 22.10
N PRO A 286 17.42 -11.52 21.58
CA PRO A 286 17.92 -12.42 20.53
C PRO A 286 18.04 -13.90 20.97
N GLU A 287 17.81 -14.19 22.25
CA GLU A 287 17.84 -15.54 22.83
C GLU A 287 16.52 -15.84 23.55
N VAL A 288 15.43 -15.97 22.80
CA VAL A 288 14.25 -16.65 23.32
C VAL A 288 14.40 -18.13 22.97
N ASP A 289 14.74 -18.96 23.97
CA ASP A 289 14.43 -20.38 23.91
C ASP A 289 12.91 -20.51 23.81
N TRP A 290 12.41 -20.72 22.60
CA TRP A 290 10.99 -20.79 22.28
C TRP A 290 10.26 -21.91 23.05
N ASN A 291 10.97 -22.84 23.69
CA ASN A 291 10.37 -23.84 24.58
C ASN A 291 9.90 -23.25 25.92
N THR A 292 10.43 -22.11 26.36
CA THR A 292 10.22 -21.59 27.73
C THR A 292 9.22 -20.44 27.80
N THR A 293 9.04 -19.68 26.72
CA THR A 293 8.36 -18.37 26.78
C THR A 293 6.85 -18.42 26.51
N ILE A 294 6.34 -19.46 25.85
CA ILE A 294 4.88 -19.62 25.65
C ILE A 294 4.16 -19.84 27.00
N GLY A 295 4.86 -20.30 28.04
CA GLY A 295 4.27 -20.57 29.36
C GLY A 295 4.11 -19.37 30.29
N GLN A 296 4.54 -18.16 29.93
CA GLN A 296 4.52 -17.00 30.85
C GLN A 296 3.81 -15.75 30.31
N VAL A 297 3.37 -15.74 29.05
CA VAL A 297 2.72 -14.57 28.44
C VAL A 297 1.27 -14.83 27.96
N PHE A 298 0.79 -16.07 28.02
CA PHE A 298 -0.62 -16.42 27.78
C PHE A 298 -1.33 -16.89 29.05
#